data_AF-A0A2D9TVX1-F1
#
_entry.id   AF-A0A2D9TVX1-F1
#
_cell.length_a   1.000
_cell.length_b   1.000
_cell.length_c   1.000
_cell.angle_alpha   90.00
_cell.angle_beta   90.00
_cell.angle_gamma   90.00
#
_symmetry.space_group_name_H-M   'P 1'
#
loop_
_entity.id
_entity.type
_entity.pdbx_description
1 polymer ?
#
loop_
_entity_poly.entity_id
_entity_poly.type
_entity_poly.pdbx_seq_one_letter_code
_entity_poly.pdbx_strand_id
1 'polypeptide(L)'
;MVSEDQFDIALIDCEMPEMNGFEATKLIRQYEHEENLKPLSIVALTAHVAKEHQQECIDYGMNLHLSKPLSLHELKNTLLKAKALHHTIHVQDTDRNTGLS
;
A
#
# COMPACT_ATOMS: atom_id res chain seq x y z
N MET A 1 -17.82 -4.87 -18.75
CA MET A 1 -17.46 -6.03 -17.92
C MET A 1 -16.29 -5.58 -17.06
N VAL A 2 -16.52 -5.37 -15.77
CA VAL A 2 -15.43 -5.08 -14.81
C VAL A 2 -14.82 -6.44 -14.48
N SER A 3 -13.55 -6.64 -14.81
CA SER A 3 -12.82 -7.88 -14.51
C SER A 3 -12.76 -8.07 -13.00
N GLU A 4 -12.97 -9.31 -12.54
CA GLU A 4 -12.90 -9.72 -11.13
C GLU A 4 -11.70 -9.09 -10.41
N ASP A 5 -11.97 -8.50 -9.25
CA ASP A 5 -11.27 -7.37 -8.64
C ASP A 5 -9.80 -7.64 -8.31
N GLN A 6 -8.90 -7.28 -9.23
CA GLN A 6 -7.48 -7.19 -8.93
C GLN A 6 -7.22 -5.91 -8.14
N PHE A 7 -6.94 -6.06 -6.85
CA PHE A 7 -6.57 -4.92 -6.00
C PHE A 7 -5.16 -4.43 -6.36
N ASP A 8 -5.00 -3.11 -6.48
CA ASP A 8 -3.69 -2.49 -6.67
C ASP A 8 -2.96 -2.25 -5.34
N ILE A 9 -3.73 -1.96 -4.27
CA ILE A 9 -3.20 -1.54 -2.97
C ILE A 9 -4.08 -2.12 -1.85
N ALA A 10 -3.46 -2.71 -0.83
CA ALA A 10 -4.09 -3.03 0.45
C ALA A 10 -3.61 -2.08 1.56
N LEU A 11 -4.55 -1.55 2.33
CA LEU A 11 -4.29 -0.87 3.60
C LEU A 11 -4.52 -1.88 4.72
N ILE A 12 -3.48 -2.24 5.47
CA ILE A 12 -3.56 -3.25 6.53
C ILE A 12 -3.30 -2.60 7.89
N ASP A 13 -4.24 -2.75 8.80
CA ASP A 13 -4.06 -2.34 10.19
C ASP A 13 -3.14 -3.30 10.95
N CYS A 14 -2.06 -2.79 11.52
CA CYS A 14 -1.13 -3.57 12.33
C CYS A 14 -1.72 -3.91 13.70
N GLU A 15 -2.59 -3.05 14.25
CA GLU A 15 -3.15 -3.20 15.59
C GLU A 15 -4.61 -3.66 15.56
N MET A 16 -4.84 -4.86 15.01
CA MET A 16 -6.14 -5.52 15.04
C MET A 16 -6.28 -6.43 16.27
N PRO A 17 -7.49 -6.51 16.87
CA PRO A 17 -7.77 -7.55 17.85
C PRO A 17 -7.76 -8.92 17.15
N GLU A 18 -7.22 -9.94 17.82
CA GLU A 18 -7.17 -11.35 17.41
C GLU A 18 -6.13 -11.75 16.35
N MET A 19 -5.94 -10.99 15.27
CA MET A 19 -4.93 -11.29 14.22
C MET A 19 -3.99 -10.11 13.99
N ASN A 20 -2.69 -10.34 13.95
CA ASN A 20 -1.73 -9.27 13.69
C ASN A 20 -1.68 -8.96 12.18
N GLY A 21 -1.72 -7.68 11.79
CA GLY A 21 -1.58 -7.25 10.38
C GLY A 21 -0.30 -7.75 9.70
N PHE A 22 0.76 -8.02 10.48
CA PHE A 22 1.98 -8.67 9.99
C PHE A 22 1.74 -10.12 9.55
N GLU A 23 0.96 -10.90 10.29
CA GLU A 23 0.61 -12.28 9.93
C GLU A 23 -0.29 -12.32 8.69
N ALA A 24 -1.27 -11.42 8.63
CA ALA A 24 -2.09 -11.25 7.43
C ALA A 24 -1.23 -10.96 6.19
N THR A 25 -0.22 -10.09 6.32
CA THR A 25 0.73 -9.78 5.24
C THR A 25 1.51 -11.03 4.80
N LYS A 26 2.00 -11.85 5.75
CA LYS A 26 2.68 -13.12 5.42
C LYS A 26 1.78 -14.07 4.64
N LEU A 27 0.52 -14.22 5.04
CA LEU A 27 -0.45 -15.07 4.35
C LEU A 27 -0.72 -14.57 2.93
N ILE A 28 -0.84 -13.25 2.74
CA ILE A 28 -0.99 -12.64 1.41
C ILE A 28 0.24 -12.94 0.54
N ARG A 29 1.47 -12.73 1.05
CA ARG A 29 2.70 -13.01 0.30
C ARG A 29 2.85 -14.48 -0.05
N GLN A 30 2.47 -15.39 0.86
CA GLN A 30 2.47 -16.82 0.59
C GLN A 30 1.49 -17.17 -0.52
N TYR A 31 0.25 -16.68 -0.44
CA TYR A 31 -0.76 -16.91 -1.47
C TYR A 31 -0.33 -16.36 -2.84
N GLU A 32 0.23 -15.14 -2.88
CA GLU A 32 0.78 -14.54 -4.10
C GLU A 32 1.87 -15.41 -4.73
N HIS A 33 2.75 -15.98 -3.91
CA HIS A 33 3.81 -16.87 -4.38
C HIS A 33 3.25 -18.21 -4.89
N GLU A 34 2.33 -18.84 -4.15
CA GLU A 34 1.70 -20.13 -4.52
C GLU A 34 0.91 -20.03 -5.84
N GLU A 35 0.18 -18.94 -6.03
CA GLU A 35 -0.63 -18.70 -7.22
C GLU A 35 0.12 -17.96 -8.35
N ASN A 36 1.43 -17.69 -8.16
CA ASN A 36 2.28 -16.94 -9.09
C ASN A 36 1.66 -15.59 -9.52
N LEU A 37 1.08 -14.89 -8.55
CA LEU A 37 0.46 -13.58 -8.73
C LEU A 37 1.49 -12.46 -8.64
N LYS A 38 1.14 -11.31 -9.20
CA LYS A 38 1.91 -10.09 -8.97
C LYS A 38 1.76 -9.67 -7.51
N PRO A 39 2.85 -9.29 -6.82
CA PRO A 39 2.77 -8.81 -5.45
C PRO A 39 1.86 -7.58 -5.34
N LEU A 40 0.97 -7.57 -4.36
CA LEU A 40 0.12 -6.44 -3.98
C LEU A 40 0.95 -5.35 -3.28
N SER A 41 0.60 -4.09 -3.49
CA SER A 41 1.15 -2.99 -2.69
C SER A 41 0.49 -2.97 -1.31
N ILE A 42 1.23 -3.30 -0.26
CA ILE A 42 0.72 -3.35 1.11
C ILE A 42 1.22 -2.14 1.88
N VAL A 43 0.28 -1.34 2.39
CA VAL A 43 0.53 -0.17 3.23
C VAL A 43 0.07 -0.47 4.65
N ALA A 44 1.01 -0.50 5.59
CA ALA A 44 0.74 -0.71 7.01
C ALA A 44 0.09 0.52 7.64
N LEU A 45 -0.92 0.33 8.48
CA LEU A 45 -1.49 1.36 9.35
C LEU A 45 -1.12 1.01 10.80
N THR A 46 -0.27 1.80 11.45
CA THR A 46 0.23 1.55 12.81
C THR A 46 -0.15 2.69 13.75
N ALA A 47 -0.41 2.43 15.03
CA ALA A 47 -0.55 3.51 16.03
C ALA A 47 0.81 4.04 16.50
N HIS A 48 1.89 3.28 16.27
CA HIS A 48 3.24 3.59 16.77
C HIS A 48 4.25 3.75 15.62
N VAL A 49 4.95 4.90 15.59
CA VAL A 49 6.01 5.24 14.63
C VAL A 49 7.39 4.72 15.10
N ALA A 50 7.42 3.75 16.00
CA ALA A 50 8.69 3.28 16.54
C ALA A 50 9.55 2.70 15.39
N LYS A 51 10.80 3.15 15.27
CA LYS A 51 11.74 2.68 14.23
C LYS A 51 11.91 1.16 14.24
N GLU A 52 11.75 0.51 15.40
CA GLU A 52 11.77 -0.94 15.51
C GLU A 52 10.71 -1.61 14.62
N HIS A 53 9.51 -1.03 14.52
CA HIS A 53 8.42 -1.57 13.70
C HIS A 53 8.63 -1.33 12.19
N GLN A 54 9.48 -0.37 11.80
CA GLN A 54 9.78 -0.15 10.39
C GLN A 54 10.57 -1.30 9.78
N GLN A 55 11.52 -1.86 10.53
CA GLN A 55 12.28 -3.02 10.06
C GLN A 55 11.36 -4.24 9.94
N GLU A 56 10.47 -4.45 10.92
CA GLU A 56 9.46 -5.50 10.86
C GLU A 56 8.52 -5.33 9.66
N CYS A 57 8.05 -4.12 9.35
CA CYS A 57 7.25 -3.90 8.14
C CYS A 57 7.98 -4.36 6.86
N ILE A 58 9.27 -4.07 6.75
CA ILE A 58 10.09 -4.48 5.59
C ILE A 58 10.26 -6.00 5.56
N ASP A 59 10.61 -6.61 6.71
CA ASP A 59 10.89 -8.04 6.81
C ASP A 59 9.66 -8.91 6.53
N TYR A 60 8.46 -8.39 6.82
CA TYR A 60 7.20 -9.06 6.51
C TYR A 60 6.70 -8.78 5.07
N GLY A 61 7.40 -7.95 4.31
CA GLY A 61 7.08 -7.67 2.90
C GLY A 61 6.04 -6.57 2.70
N MET A 62 5.88 -5.64 3.65
CA MET A 62 5.08 -4.43 3.46
C MET A 62 5.87 -3.37 2.68
N ASN A 63 5.18 -2.60 1.85
CA ASN A 63 5.82 -1.63 0.96
C ASN A 63 5.96 -0.25 1.60
N LEU A 64 4.94 0.18 2.35
CA LEU A 64 4.87 1.50 2.98
C LEU A 64 4.18 1.39 4.35
N HIS A 65 4.29 2.44 5.16
CA HIS A 65 3.57 2.55 6.42
C HIS A 65 2.97 3.96 6.62
N LEU A 66 1.91 4.03 7.40
CA LEU A 66 1.21 5.24 7.84
C LEU A 66 0.91 5.11 9.32
N SER A 67 1.13 6.21 10.05
CA SER A 67 0.83 6.27 11.48
C SER A 67 -0.54 6.86 11.74
N LYS A 68 -1.27 6.29 12.70
CA LYS A 68 -2.55 6.80 13.18
C LYS A 68 -2.31 7.82 14.32
N PRO A 69 -3.15 8.87 14.42
CA PRO A 69 -4.16 9.29 13.45
C PRO A 69 -3.50 9.84 12.16
N LEU A 70 -4.00 9.41 11.00
CA LEU A 70 -3.50 9.86 9.69
C LEU A 70 -4.42 10.91 9.06
N SER A 71 -3.84 11.91 8.39
CA SER A 71 -4.58 12.89 7.60
C SER A 71 -4.92 12.37 6.20
N LEU A 72 -5.96 12.93 5.58
CA LEU A 72 -6.29 12.64 4.17
C LEU A 72 -5.14 12.98 3.23
N HIS A 73 -4.33 13.99 3.57
CA HIS A 73 -3.17 14.39 2.78
C HIS A 73 -2.08 13.29 2.81
N GLU A 74 -1.76 12.77 3.99
CA GLU A 74 -0.80 11.68 4.15
C GLU A 74 -1.28 10.41 3.44
N LEU A 75 -2.56 10.05 3.61
CA LEU A 75 -3.16 8.91 2.91
C LEU A 75 -3.01 9.05 1.40
N LYS A 76 -3.44 10.20 0.84
CA LYS A 76 -3.37 10.45 -0.60
C LYS A 76 -1.94 10.35 -1.12
N ASN A 77 -0.97 10.96 -0.43
CA ASN A 77 0.43 10.91 -0.84
C ASN A 77 0.99 9.48 -0.83
N THR A 78 0.67 8.70 0.19
CA THR A 78 1.12 7.31 0.31
C THR A 78 0.48 6.42 -0.75
N LEU A 79 -0.81 6.60 -1.04
CA LEU A 79 -1.48 5.85 -2.12
C LEU A 79 -0.90 6.17 -3.49
N LEU A 80 -0.56 7.45 -3.76
CA LEU A 80 0.12 7.83 -5.01
C LEU A 80 1.51 7.19 -5.12
N LYS A 81 2.26 7.13 -4.03
CA LYS A 81 3.56 6.43 -3.97
C LYS A 81 3.40 4.92 -4.20
N ALA A 82 2.43 4.28 -3.54
CA ALA A 82 2.15 2.85 -3.69
C ALA A 82 1.79 2.51 -5.15
N LYS A 83 0.93 3.31 -5.79
CA LYS A 83 0.58 3.13 -7.21
C LYS A 83 1.80 3.21 -8.13
N ALA A 84 2.73 4.14 -7.87
CA ALA A 84 3.94 4.29 -8.67
C ALA A 84 4.92 3.11 -8.54
N LEU A 85 4.86 2.33 -7.45
CA LEU A 85 5.68 1.13 -7.28
C LEU A 85 5.25 -0.04 -8.19
N HIS A 86 3.99 -0.06 -8.65
CA HIS A 86 3.44 -1.16 -9.48
C HIS A 86 3.20 -0.77 -10.94
N HIS A 87 3.30 0.50 -11.29
CA HIS A 87 3.19 0.98 -12.67
C HIS A 87 4.58 1.40 -13.16
N THR A 88 5.12 0.75 -14.19
CA THR A 88 6.04 1.45 -15.10
C THR A 88 5.32 2.71 -15.51
N ILE A 89 5.80 3.87 -15.05
CA ILE A 89 5.08 5.12 -15.20
C ILE A 89 5.06 5.46 -16.69
N HIS A 90 3.96 5.14 -17.38
CA HIS A 90 3.57 5.92 -18.56
C HIS A 90 3.06 7.24 -18.02
N VAL A 91 3.99 8.19 -17.85
CA VAL A 91 3.65 9.60 -17.67
C VAL A 91 2.97 10.01 -18.96
N GLN A 92 1.64 9.93 -19.02
CA GLN A 92 0.92 10.84 -19.88
C GLN A 92 0.98 12.16 -19.14
N ASP A 93 1.99 12.96 -19.50
CA ASP A 93 2.01 14.38 -19.25
C ASP A 93 0.63 14.89 -19.63
N THR A 94 -0.20 15.18 -18.62
CA THR A 94 -1.43 15.92 -18.87
C THR A 94 -0.96 17.35 -19.09
N ASP A 95 -0.62 17.60 -20.35
CA ASP A 95 -0.38 18.90 -20.91
C ASP A 95 -1.44 19.88 -20.41
N ARG A 96 -0.94 20.98 -19.83
CA ARG A 96 -1.39 22.35 -20.08
C ARG A 96 -2.90 22.49 -20.32
N ASN A 97 -3.63 22.91 -19.28
CA ASN A 97 -4.71 23.85 -19.51
C ASN A 97 -4.25 25.27 -19.17
N THR A 98 -3.60 25.87 -20.15
CA THR A 98 -3.65 27.31 -20.39
C THR A 98 -5.10 27.72 -20.65
N GLY A 99 -5.64 28.65 -19.86
CA GLY A 99 -6.59 29.62 -20.41
C GLY A 99 -7.89 29.89 -19.65
N LEU A 100 -7.96 31.14 -19.18
CA LEU A 100 -9.13 32.03 -19.09
C LEU A 100 -10.28 31.69 -18.13
N SER A 101 -10.35 32.46 -17.05
CA SER A 101 -11.39 33.49 -16.87
C SER A 101 -10.84 34.63 -16.03
#